data_AF-A0AAV5U6Y0-F1
#
_entry.id   AF-A0AAV5U6Y0-F1
#
_cell.length_a   1.000
_cell.length_b   1.000
_cell.length_c   1.000
_cell.angle_alpha   90.00
_cell.angle_beta   90.00
_cell.angle_gamma   90.00
#
_symmetry.space_group_name_H-M   'P 1'
#
loop_
_entity.id
_entity.type
_entity.pdbx_description
1 polymer ?
#
loop_
_entity_poly.entity_id
_entity_poly.type
_entity_poly.pdbx_seq_one_letter_code
_entity_poly.pdbx_strand_id
1 'polypeptide(L)'
;LLLFAIRRYSRPSLGTYKYLLASFATFDICLSIVHAVTRPSVVIMDRMYGVVTDTHLEDRVSPNIEYNTACVTVPFCLMIIHFLFRFWSVPFPHLISLFSNKRFIAFLVIATAGEFVIWSV
;
A
#
# COMPACT_ATOMS: atom_id res chain seq x y z
N LEU A 1 13.66 8.64 5.42
CA LEU A 1 14.89 8.90 4.63
C LEU A 1 14.60 9.24 3.16
N LEU A 2 13.75 8.48 2.46
CA LEU A 2 13.44 8.72 1.04
C LEU A 2 12.81 10.11 0.77
N LEU A 3 11.80 10.51 1.56
CA LEU A 3 11.18 11.85 1.48
C LEU A 3 12.20 12.99 1.66
N PHE A 4 13.15 12.80 2.57
CA PHE A 4 14.23 13.75 2.80
C PHE A 4 15.16 13.85 1.57
N ALA A 5 15.52 12.71 0.97
CA ALA A 5 16.35 12.67 -0.23
C ALA A 5 15.63 13.30 -1.45
N ILE A 6 14.32 13.07 -1.62
CA ILE A 6 13.51 13.72 -2.66
C ILE A 6 13.50 15.24 -2.45
N ARG A 7 13.30 15.70 -1.22
CA ARG A 7 13.25 17.15 -0.93
C ARG A 7 14.61 17.83 -1.11
N ARG A 8 15.71 17.16 -0.76
CA ARG A 8 17.06 17.74 -0.71
C ARG A 8 17.89 17.56 -1.98
N TYR A 9 17.75 16.43 -2.66
CA TYR A 9 18.64 16.03 -3.77
C TYR A 9 17.92 15.76 -5.10
N SER A 10 16.60 15.98 -5.19
CA SER A 10 15.88 15.79 -6.45
C SER A 10 16.34 16.79 -7.51
N ARG A 11 17.01 16.29 -8.54
CA ARG A 11 17.34 17.05 -9.75
C ARG A 11 16.06 17.43 -10.53
N PRO A 12 16.01 18.58 -11.20
CA PRO A 12 14.86 18.98 -12.03
C PRO A 12 14.56 18.00 -13.18
N SER A 13 15.54 17.21 -13.59
CA SER A 13 15.38 16.12 -14.57
C SER A 13 14.46 14.98 -14.12
N LEU A 14 14.14 14.88 -12.82
CA LEU A 14 13.21 13.89 -12.29
C LEU A 14 11.73 14.26 -12.53
N GLY A 15 11.42 15.48 -12.99
CA GLY A 15 10.08 15.86 -13.47
C GLY A 15 8.92 15.39 -12.56
N THR A 16 7.92 14.72 -13.16
CA THR A 16 6.74 14.15 -12.48
C THR A 16 7.07 12.96 -11.56
N TYR A 17 8.18 12.27 -11.82
CA TYR A 17 8.60 11.07 -11.07
C TYR A 17 8.87 11.36 -9.60
N LYS A 18 9.32 12.58 -9.25
CA LYS A 18 9.57 12.98 -7.85
C LYS A 18 8.29 12.98 -7.00
N TYR A 19 7.15 13.37 -7.58
CA TYR A 19 5.87 13.41 -6.86
C TYR A 19 5.35 12.01 -6.62
N LEU A 20 5.54 11.14 -7.60
CA LEU A 20 5.21 9.73 -7.48
C LEU A 20 6.07 9.06 -6.38
N LEU A 21 7.38 9.31 -6.37
CA LEU A 21 8.29 8.80 -5.34
C LEU A 21 7.95 9.34 -3.94
N ALA A 22 7.46 10.58 -3.86
CA ALA A 22 7.04 11.18 -2.60
C ALA A 22 5.73 10.56 -2.10
N SER A 23 4.73 10.39 -2.97
CA SER A 23 3.49 9.67 -2.64
C SER A 23 3.80 8.27 -2.12
N PHE A 24 4.73 7.55 -2.75
CA PHE A 24 5.14 6.21 -2.32
C PHE A 24 5.75 6.18 -0.92
N ALA A 25 6.67 7.09 -0.63
CA ALA A 25 7.29 7.15 0.68
C ALA A 25 6.30 7.61 1.77
N THR A 26 5.30 8.42 1.43
CA THR A 26 4.21 8.78 2.34
C THR A 26 3.31 7.58 2.65
N PHE A 27 2.90 6.81 1.62
CA PHE A 27 2.11 5.59 1.84
C PHE A 27 2.87 4.59 2.71
N ASP A 28 4.14 4.33 2.42
CA ASP A 28 4.98 3.41 3.20
C ASP A 28 5.07 3.79 4.70
N ILE A 29 5.18 5.08 5.00
CA ILE A 29 5.15 5.60 6.38
C ILE A 29 3.78 5.38 7.02
N CYS A 30 2.69 5.71 6.31
CA CYS A 30 1.33 5.49 6.82
C CYS A 30 1.10 4.01 7.14
N LEU A 31 1.55 3.10 6.28
CA LEU A 31 1.44 1.66 6.49
C LEU A 31 2.27 1.19 7.67
N SER A 32 3.49 1.71 7.82
CA SER A 32 4.35 1.39 8.96
C SER A 32 3.73 1.86 10.28
N ILE A 33 3.05 3.01 10.29
CA ILE A 33 2.32 3.51 11.46
C ILE A 33 1.13 2.60 11.77
N VAL A 34 0.31 2.25 10.76
CA VAL A 34 -0.82 1.33 10.94
C VAL A 34 -0.32 0.02 11.52
N HIS A 35 0.73 -0.58 10.94
CA HIS A 35 1.31 -1.82 11.43
C HIS A 35 1.83 -1.71 12.88
N ALA A 36 2.48 -0.61 13.23
CA ALA A 36 2.97 -0.37 14.59
C ALA A 36 1.83 -0.23 15.62
N VAL A 37 0.70 0.37 15.21
CA VAL A 37 -0.48 0.57 16.05
C VAL A 37 -1.29 -0.72 16.18
N THR A 38 -1.52 -1.44 15.09
CA THR A 38 -2.42 -2.60 15.06
C THR A 38 -1.74 -3.91 15.44
N ARG A 39 -0.40 -3.99 15.42
CA ARG A 39 0.37 -5.21 15.72
C ARG A 39 -0.27 -6.46 15.09
N PRO A 40 -0.42 -6.49 13.76
CA PRO A 40 -1.16 -7.55 13.09
C PRO A 40 -0.44 -8.89 13.25
N SER A 41 -1.16 -9.87 13.75
CA SER A 41 -0.78 -11.29 13.80
C SER A 41 -1.57 -12.04 12.75
N VAL A 42 -0.85 -12.65 11.80
CA VAL A 42 -1.46 -13.44 10.73
C VAL A 42 -1.73 -14.83 11.26
N VAL A 43 -2.99 -15.24 11.20
CA VAL A 43 -3.45 -16.58 11.56
C VAL A 43 -3.85 -17.30 10.28
N ILE A 44 -3.22 -18.44 10.04
CA ILE A 44 -3.51 -19.32 8.91
C ILE A 44 -3.94 -20.66 9.49
N MET A 45 -5.21 -21.03 9.31
CA MET A 45 -5.74 -22.30 9.79
C MET A 45 -6.57 -22.97 8.70
N ASP A 46 -6.09 -24.12 8.24
CA ASP A 46 -6.65 -24.91 7.13
C ASP A 46 -6.88 -24.11 5.84
N ARG A 47 -8.08 -23.54 5.67
CA ARG A 47 -8.50 -22.73 4.51
C ARG A 47 -8.82 -21.27 4.88
N MET A 48 -8.67 -20.89 6.14
CA MET A 48 -8.88 -19.53 6.62
C MET A 48 -7.55 -18.78 6.70
N TYR A 49 -7.54 -17.59 6.10
CA TYR A 49 -6.53 -16.57 6.28
C TYR A 49 -7.19 -15.39 6.99
N GLY A 50 -6.66 -15.02 8.15
CA GLY A 50 -7.18 -13.90 8.92
C GLY A 50 -6.06 -13.14 9.61
N VAL A 51 -6.27 -11.85 9.79
CA VAL A 51 -5.35 -10.99 10.54
C VAL A 51 -6.05 -10.56 11.82
N VAL A 52 -5.43 -10.92 12.95
CA VAL A 52 -5.86 -10.52 14.29
C VAL A 52 -4.93 -9.42 14.77
N THR A 53 -5.44 -8.43 15.48
CA THR A 53 -4.64 -7.29 15.97
C THR A 53 -4.53 -7.36 17.49
N ASP A 54 -3.32 -7.51 18.01
CA ASP A 54 -3.06 -7.55 19.45
C ASP A 54 -2.91 -6.11 20.00
N THR A 55 -4.05 -5.45 20.20
CA THR A 55 -4.09 -4.06 20.68
C THR A 55 -4.92 -3.99 21.96
N HIS A 56 -4.36 -3.45 23.05
CA HIS A 56 -5.05 -3.21 24.34
C HIS A 56 -6.29 -2.26 24.26
N LEU A 57 -6.68 -1.84 23.05
CA LEU A 57 -7.93 -1.13 22.75
C LEU A 57 -9.12 -2.10 22.52
N GLU A 58 -8.91 -3.39 22.75
CA GLU A 58 -9.87 -4.49 22.57
C GLU A 58 -11.21 -4.33 23.32
N ASP A 59 -11.27 -3.54 24.39
CA ASP A 59 -12.46 -3.49 25.26
C ASP A 59 -13.69 -2.80 24.65
N ARG A 60 -13.58 -2.07 23.51
CA ARG A 60 -14.72 -1.31 22.96
C ARG A 60 -14.93 -1.35 21.46
N VAL A 61 -13.95 -1.83 20.71
CA VAL A 61 -14.07 -2.00 19.27
C VAL A 61 -13.41 -3.33 18.96
N SER A 62 -14.19 -4.42 18.96
CA SER A 62 -13.83 -5.59 18.18
C SER A 62 -14.32 -5.31 16.76
N PRO A 63 -13.49 -4.79 15.83
CA PRO A 63 -13.87 -4.89 14.45
C PRO A 63 -13.58 -6.35 14.04
N ASN A 64 -14.51 -6.98 13.34
CA ASN A 64 -14.39 -8.36 12.88
C ASN A 64 -13.01 -8.64 12.26
N ILE A 65 -12.52 -9.86 12.42
CA ILE A 65 -11.26 -10.36 11.82
C ILE A 65 -11.20 -10.02 10.32
N GLU A 66 -12.35 -10.03 9.63
CA GLU A 66 -12.57 -9.58 8.25
C GLU A 66 -12.05 -8.16 8.00
N TYR A 67 -12.50 -7.17 8.77
CA TYR A 67 -12.12 -5.77 8.61
C TYR A 67 -10.62 -5.54 8.86
N ASN A 68 -10.07 -6.17 9.91
CA ASN A 68 -8.64 -6.10 10.20
C ASN A 68 -7.80 -6.72 9.08
N THR A 69 -8.28 -7.82 8.51
CA THR A 69 -7.66 -8.47 7.35
C THR A 69 -7.66 -7.52 6.16
N ALA A 70 -8.82 -6.98 5.77
CA ALA A 70 -8.95 -6.03 4.66
C ALA A 70 -8.05 -4.81 4.81
N CYS A 71 -7.96 -4.23 6.01
CA CYS A 71 -7.10 -3.09 6.32
C CYS A 71 -5.61 -3.39 6.19
N VAL A 72 -5.17 -4.65 6.28
CA VAL A 72 -3.77 -5.07 6.10
C VAL A 72 -3.50 -5.52 4.67
N THR A 73 -4.46 -6.12 3.97
CA THR A 73 -4.29 -6.56 2.57
C THR A 73 -4.22 -5.38 1.58
N VAL A 74 -5.01 -4.32 1.80
CA VAL A 74 -4.96 -3.08 0.98
C VAL A 74 -3.55 -2.45 0.93
N PRO A 75 -2.87 -2.22 2.07
CA PRO A 75 -1.45 -1.87 2.16
C PRO A 75 -0.54 -2.74 1.31
N PHE A 76 -0.76 -4.06 1.37
CA PHE A 76 0.07 -5.05 0.69
C PHE A 76 -0.13 -4.98 -0.83
N CYS A 77 -1.36 -4.82 -1.30
CA CYS A 77 -1.65 -4.57 -2.72
C CYS A 77 -0.99 -3.28 -3.22
N LEU A 78 -1.07 -2.19 -2.45
CA LEU A 78 -0.37 -0.94 -2.77
C LEU A 78 1.15 -1.13 -2.84
N MET A 79 1.71 -1.94 -1.95
CA MET A 79 3.13 -2.29 -1.96
C MET A 79 3.51 -3.12 -3.20
N ILE A 80 2.67 -4.06 -3.64
CA ILE A 80 2.90 -4.82 -4.89
C ILE A 80 2.88 -3.88 -6.10
N ILE A 81 1.90 -2.98 -6.19
CA ILE A 81 1.82 -1.98 -7.27
C ILE A 81 3.09 -1.10 -7.27
N HIS A 82 3.57 -0.74 -6.08
CA HIS A 82 4.82 0.01 -5.92
C HIS A 82 6.05 -0.79 -6.38
N PHE A 83 6.16 -2.07 -6.02
CA PHE A 83 7.23 -2.94 -6.51
C PHE A 83 7.18 -3.13 -8.03
N LEU A 84 5.99 -3.31 -8.59
CA LEU A 84 5.78 -3.42 -10.03
C LEU A 84 6.24 -2.14 -10.75
N PHE A 85 5.88 -0.98 -10.21
CA PHE A 85 6.35 0.31 -10.71
C PHE A 85 7.88 0.40 -10.71
N ARG A 86 8.53 0.04 -9.61
CA ARG A 86 10.01 0.04 -9.49
C ARG A 86 10.65 -0.97 -10.44
N PHE A 87 10.03 -2.13 -10.60
CA PHE A 87 10.51 -3.16 -11.51
C PHE A 87 10.40 -2.71 -12.97
N TRP A 88 9.38 -1.95 -13.36
CA TRP A 88 9.27 -1.42 -14.72
C TRP A 88 10.13 -0.18 -14.94
N SER A 89 10.42 0.61 -13.92
CA SER A 89 11.16 1.86 -14.09
C SER A 89 12.63 1.67 -14.46
N VAL A 90 13.24 0.52 -14.12
CA VAL A 90 14.66 0.24 -14.40
C VAL A 90 14.87 -0.33 -15.82
N PRO A 91 14.19 -1.41 -16.25
CA PRO A 91 14.37 -2.01 -17.57
C PRO A 91 13.43 -1.44 -18.65
N PHE A 92 12.26 -0.87 -18.29
CA PHE A 92 11.23 -0.50 -19.26
C PHE A 92 10.61 0.89 -19.00
N PRO A 93 11.36 1.98 -19.24
CA PRO A 93 10.87 3.34 -18.97
C PRO A 93 9.63 3.72 -19.79
N HIS A 94 9.37 3.08 -20.94
CA HIS A 94 8.18 3.33 -21.75
C HIS A 94 6.87 2.89 -21.06
N LEU A 95 6.93 1.87 -20.20
CA LEU A 95 5.79 1.38 -19.40
C LEU A 95 5.41 2.32 -18.25
N ILE A 96 6.32 3.23 -17.83
CA ILE A 96 6.01 4.25 -16.82
C ILE A 96 4.91 5.21 -17.33
N SER A 97 4.79 5.40 -18.65
CA SER A 97 3.75 6.23 -19.24
C SER A 97 2.33 5.74 -18.93
N LEU A 98 2.15 4.43 -18.69
CA LEU A 98 0.87 3.86 -18.22
C LEU A 98 0.47 4.43 -16.86
N PHE A 99 1.42 4.62 -15.95
CA PHE A 99 1.16 5.25 -14.64
C PHE A 99 0.82 6.74 -14.74
N SER A 100 1.01 7.37 -15.89
CA SER A 100 0.52 8.73 -16.17
C SER A 100 -0.90 8.75 -16.74
N ASN A 101 -1.46 7.59 -17.11
CA ASN A 101 -2.80 7.47 -17.66
C ASN A 101 -3.84 7.35 -16.54
N LYS A 102 -4.77 8.30 -16.48
CA LYS A 102 -5.84 8.35 -15.48
C LYS A 102 -6.71 7.08 -15.47
N ARG A 103 -6.92 6.42 -16.63
CA ARG A 103 -7.69 5.17 -16.72
C ARG A 103 -6.96 4.01 -16.06
N PHE A 104 -5.64 3.95 -16.21
CA PHE A 104 -4.83 2.91 -15.58
C PHE A 104 -4.73 3.11 -14.07
N ILE A 105 -4.58 4.36 -13.62
CA ILE A 105 -4.67 4.69 -12.19
C ILE A 105 -6.04 4.30 -11.62
N ALA A 106 -7.12 4.65 -12.32
CA ALA A 106 -8.47 4.27 -11.89
C ALA A 106 -8.63 2.75 -11.78
N PHE A 107 -8.10 1.99 -12.74
CA PHE A 107 -8.08 0.53 -12.67
C PHE A 107 -7.33 0.00 -11.43
N LEU A 108 -6.15 0.55 -11.12
CA LEU A 108 -5.39 0.16 -9.92
C LEU A 108 -6.11 0.50 -8.62
N VAL A 109 -6.77 1.66 -8.56
CA VAL A 109 -7.60 2.06 -7.41
C VAL A 109 -8.79 1.13 -7.25
N ILE A 110 -9.48 0.80 -8.34
CA ILE A 110 -10.60 -0.15 -8.33
C ILE A 110 -10.14 -1.54 -7.91
N ALA A 111 -8.99 -2.02 -8.40
CA ALA A 111 -8.44 -3.31 -8.00
C ALA A 111 -8.13 -3.34 -6.48
N THR A 112 -7.52 -2.27 -5.96
CA THR A 112 -7.21 -2.15 -4.53
C THR A 112 -8.50 -2.05 -3.68
N ALA A 113 -9.51 -1.31 -4.15
CA ALA A 113 -10.81 -1.24 -3.50
C ALA A 113 -11.58 -2.57 -3.59
N GLY A 114 -11.43 -3.32 -4.68
CA GLY A 114 -12.00 -4.65 -4.84
C GLY A 114 -11.43 -5.63 -3.83
N GLU A 115 -10.11 -5.62 -3.61
CA GLU A 115 -9.47 -6.40 -2.54
C GLU A 115 -10.01 -6.01 -1.16
N PHE A 116 -10.16 -4.72 -0.87
CA PHE A 116 -10.80 -4.29 0.38
C PHE A 116 -12.19 -4.91 0.55
N VAL A 117 -13.03 -4.84 -0.48
CA VAL A 117 -14.39 -5.38 -0.46
C VAL A 117 -14.39 -6.90 -0.27
N ILE A 118 -13.54 -7.62 -0.99
CA ILE A 118 -13.42 -9.09 -0.91
C ILE A 118 -13.07 -9.55 0.51
N TRP A 119 -12.18 -8.83 1.19
CA TRP A 119 -11.73 -9.20 2.53
C TRP A 119 -12.61 -8.63 3.65
N SER A 120 -13.48 -7.67 3.35
CA SER A 120 -14.40 -7.03 4.30
C SER A 120 -15.79 -7.67 4.38
N VAL A 121 -16.06 -8.70 3.56
CA VAL A 121 -17.34 -9.42 3.42
C VAL A 121 -17.15 -10.86 3.83
#